data_AF-A0A0F2Q4I5-F1
#
_entry.id   AF-A0A0F2Q4I5-F1
#
_cell.length_a   1.000
_cell.length_b   1.000
_cell.length_c   1.000
_cell.angle_alpha   90.00
_cell.angle_beta   90.00
_cell.angle_gamma   90.00
#
_symmetry.space_group_name_H-M   'P 1'
#
loop_
_entity.id
_entity.type
_entity.pdbx_description
1 polymer ?
#
loop_
_entity_poly.entity_id
_entity_poly.type
_entity_poly.pdbx_seq_one_letter_code
_entity_poly.pdbx_strand_id
1 'polypeptide(L)'
;MTDQYNNTISRRSFLTNGAIAAGTIAVGGGVLGAFNLNSVRAADEVVQSWPLPYVQLDVEKAKELGYWGYMSSQCSYGAFDAVLSQLQEKVGHPYTSIPADMMKWGGTGGAGWATLCGALIGASTAINLVVGKDANTLVEELYKWYTTFPFPEYMPPAGKAGKAEGKLVTSACGSVLCHASVSDWCSVSKYRAEGKERSERCGRLTADVSAKTVQMLNAYHKKMFTPVLKNAESVGECMTCHGKGGTLENTRGKMDCIQCHDDVDTNNLLGHIKQQWNL
;
A
#
# COMPACT_ATOMS: atom_id res chain seq x y z
N MET A 1 -50.27 42.56 -4.05
CA MET A 1 -49.37 42.68 -5.21
C MET A 1 -48.42 41.49 -5.19
N THR A 2 -48.59 40.61 -6.18
CA THR A 2 -47.60 39.69 -6.78
C THR A 2 -46.72 38.81 -5.89
N ASP A 3 -47.08 37.52 -5.87
CA ASP A 3 -46.16 36.38 -5.81
C ASP A 3 -45.05 36.48 -6.88
N GLN A 4 -43.79 36.25 -6.50
CA GLN A 4 -42.76 35.75 -7.42
C GLN A 4 -41.68 34.89 -6.72
N TYR A 5 -41.70 33.60 -7.08
CA TYR A 5 -40.59 32.73 -7.50
C TYR A 5 -39.29 32.63 -6.67
N ASN A 6 -39.08 31.43 -6.10
CA ASN A 6 -37.77 30.81 -5.96
C ASN A 6 -37.85 29.34 -6.46
N ASN A 7 -37.72 29.16 -7.79
CA ASN A 7 -37.56 27.83 -8.39
C ASN A 7 -36.07 27.56 -8.60
N THR A 8 -35.50 26.71 -7.76
CA THR A 8 -34.16 26.14 -7.90
C THR A 8 -34.14 25.14 -9.05
N ILE A 9 -33.34 25.43 -10.09
CA ILE A 9 -33.13 24.52 -11.22
C ILE A 9 -32.26 23.35 -10.75
N SER A 10 -32.82 22.13 -10.76
CA SER A 10 -32.08 20.91 -10.44
C SER A 10 -31.38 20.32 -11.66
N ARG A 11 -30.27 19.62 -11.44
CA ARG A 11 -29.42 18.95 -12.45
C ARG A 11 -30.18 18.07 -13.45
N ARG A 12 -31.40 17.62 -13.14
CA ARG A 12 -32.27 16.88 -14.09
C ARG A 12 -32.83 17.76 -15.21
N SER A 13 -33.13 19.03 -14.96
CA SER A 13 -33.68 19.95 -15.96
C SER A 13 -32.68 20.31 -17.06
N PHE A 14 -31.37 20.24 -16.78
CA PHE A 14 -30.33 20.50 -17.76
C PHE A 14 -30.15 19.34 -18.76
N LEU A 15 -30.42 18.11 -18.34
CA LEU A 15 -30.27 16.92 -19.18
C LEU A 15 -31.51 16.62 -20.03
N THR A 16 -32.70 17.07 -19.62
CA THR A 16 -33.93 16.86 -20.40
C THR A 16 -34.21 17.97 -21.42
N ASN A 17 -33.66 19.17 -21.24
CA ASN A 17 -33.83 20.30 -22.17
C ASN A 17 -32.50 20.77 -22.82
N GLY A 18 -31.41 20.02 -22.66
CA GLY A 18 -30.07 20.37 -23.16
C GLY A 18 -29.82 20.06 -24.63
N ALA A 19 -30.87 20.03 -25.47
CA ALA A 19 -30.72 20.16 -26.90
C ALA A 19 -30.96 21.64 -27.24
N ILE A 20 -30.01 22.24 -27.97
CA ILE A 20 -30.02 23.63 -28.48
C ILE A 20 -29.35 24.65 -27.54
N ALA A 21 -28.02 24.68 -27.60
CA ALA A 21 -27.24 25.92 -27.51
C ALA A 21 -26.00 25.77 -28.42
N ALA A 22 -26.25 25.82 -29.72
CA ALA A 22 -25.22 25.92 -30.74
C ALA A 22 -24.53 27.29 -30.62
N GLY A 23 -23.35 27.32 -30.01
CA GLY A 23 -22.45 28.47 -30.02
C GLY A 23 -21.68 28.52 -31.33
N THR A 24 -22.13 29.40 -32.22
CA THR A 24 -21.61 29.79 -33.54
C THR A 24 -20.10 29.72 -33.75
N ILE A 25 -19.67 28.88 -34.71
CA ILE A 25 -18.43 29.05 -35.49
C ILE A 25 -18.72 29.99 -36.65
N ALA A 26 -17.96 31.07 -36.78
CA ALA A 26 -18.00 31.96 -37.93
C ALA A 26 -17.08 31.43 -39.06
N VAL A 27 -17.74 30.90 -40.09
CA VAL A 27 -17.46 30.93 -41.54
C VAL A 27 -15.99 30.89 -42.02
N GLY A 28 -15.61 29.76 -42.63
CA GLY A 28 -14.59 29.65 -43.68
C GLY A 28 -14.84 28.37 -44.48
N GLY A 29 -15.25 28.51 -45.76
CA GLY A 29 -15.93 27.47 -46.53
C GLY A 29 -15.11 26.25 -46.96
N GLY A 30 -15.84 25.18 -47.28
CA GLY A 30 -15.32 24.05 -48.06
C GLY A 30 -15.77 22.67 -47.57
N VAL A 31 -16.58 22.00 -48.41
CA VAL A 31 -16.89 20.56 -48.41
C VAL A 31 -17.87 20.04 -47.35
N LEU A 32 -19.12 19.88 -47.81
CA LEU A 32 -20.16 19.05 -47.20
C LEU A 32 -19.72 17.57 -47.20
N GLY A 33 -18.96 17.18 -46.18
CA GLY A 33 -18.83 15.78 -45.76
C GLY A 33 -19.86 15.52 -44.66
N ALA A 34 -20.78 14.59 -44.88
CA ALA A 34 -21.78 14.17 -43.90
C ALA A 34 -21.09 13.55 -42.66
N PHE A 35 -20.78 14.39 -41.67
CA PHE A 35 -20.40 13.92 -40.34
C PHE A 35 -21.65 13.35 -39.66
N ASN A 36 -21.76 12.03 -39.74
CA ASN A 36 -22.70 11.23 -38.99
C ASN A 36 -22.32 11.32 -37.50
N LEU A 37 -22.82 12.35 -36.81
CA LEU A 37 -22.64 12.60 -35.37
C LEU A 37 -23.31 11.53 -34.47
N ASN A 38 -23.88 10.48 -35.04
CA ASN A 38 -24.70 9.48 -34.36
C ASN A 38 -23.99 8.16 -34.01
N SER A 39 -22.65 8.12 -33.87
CA SER A 39 -21.98 6.85 -33.53
C SER A 39 -20.86 6.90 -32.48
N VAL A 40 -20.74 7.97 -31.68
CA VAL A 40 -20.07 7.82 -30.38
C VAL A 40 -21.09 7.26 -29.40
N ARG A 41 -21.43 5.97 -29.56
CA ARG A 41 -21.95 5.21 -28.44
C ARG A 41 -20.85 5.23 -27.39
N ALA A 42 -21.07 5.92 -26.27
CA ALA A 42 -20.32 5.64 -25.07
C ALA A 42 -20.36 4.13 -24.90
N ALA A 43 -19.20 3.46 -24.99
CA ALA A 43 -19.12 2.05 -24.71
C ALA A 43 -19.78 1.82 -23.35
N ASP A 44 -20.71 0.87 -23.26
CA ASP A 44 -21.36 0.53 -22.00
C ASP A 44 -20.27 0.38 -20.93
N GLU A 45 -20.29 1.27 -19.93
CA GLU A 45 -19.27 1.32 -18.88
C GLU A 45 -19.37 0.01 -18.09
N VAL A 46 -18.49 -0.96 -18.38
CA VAL A 46 -18.45 -2.22 -17.64
C VAL A 46 -17.90 -1.92 -16.26
N VAL A 47 -18.80 -1.69 -15.29
CA VAL A 47 -18.47 -1.55 -13.87
C VAL A 47 -17.74 -2.80 -13.41
N GLN A 48 -16.45 -2.65 -13.14
CA GLN A 48 -15.63 -3.77 -12.68
C GLN A 48 -15.96 -4.06 -11.21
N SER A 49 -16.34 -5.30 -10.92
CA SER A 49 -16.52 -5.75 -9.55
C SER A 49 -15.17 -6.02 -8.90
N TRP A 50 -14.97 -5.48 -7.70
CA TRP A 50 -13.85 -5.86 -6.84
C TRP A 50 -14.08 -7.25 -6.22
N PRO A 51 -13.05 -8.12 -6.11
CA PRO A 51 -11.65 -7.93 -6.53
C PRO A 51 -11.41 -8.08 -8.04
N LEU A 52 -10.34 -7.47 -8.52
CA LEU A 52 -9.94 -7.52 -9.93
C LEU A 52 -9.27 -8.87 -10.31
N PRO A 53 -9.35 -9.29 -11.59
CA PRO A 53 -8.89 -10.61 -12.03
C PRO A 53 -7.37 -10.79 -11.95
N TYR A 54 -6.92 -11.84 -11.26
CA TYR A 54 -5.50 -12.14 -11.09
C TYR A 54 -4.98 -13.22 -12.04
N VAL A 55 -3.73 -13.06 -12.50
CA VAL A 55 -2.94 -14.08 -13.19
C VAL A 55 -1.61 -14.26 -12.48
N GLN A 56 -0.98 -15.44 -12.61
CA GLN A 56 0.30 -15.71 -11.97
C GLN A 56 1.36 -14.66 -12.37
N LEU A 57 1.95 -14.03 -11.36
CA LEU A 57 2.98 -13.02 -11.52
C LEU A 57 4.37 -13.60 -11.30
N ASP A 58 5.39 -12.91 -11.82
CA ASP A 58 6.79 -13.31 -11.68
C ASP A 58 7.38 -12.66 -10.42
N VAL A 59 7.92 -13.49 -9.53
CA VAL A 59 8.49 -13.09 -8.23
C VAL A 59 9.80 -12.33 -8.41
N GLU A 60 10.67 -12.76 -9.31
CA GLU A 60 11.96 -12.10 -9.55
C GLU A 60 11.77 -10.79 -10.30
N LYS A 61 10.84 -10.77 -11.28
CA LYS A 61 10.43 -9.51 -11.93
C LYS A 61 9.85 -8.53 -10.91
N ALA A 62 9.06 -8.98 -9.95
CA ALA A 62 8.52 -8.12 -8.89
C ALA A 62 9.63 -7.52 -8.01
N LYS A 63 10.71 -8.26 -7.77
CA LYS A 63 11.88 -7.79 -7.02
C LYS A 63 12.53 -6.62 -7.76
N GLU A 64 12.83 -6.80 -9.04
CA GLU A 64 13.44 -5.75 -9.88
C GLU A 64 12.54 -4.52 -10.01
N LEU A 65 11.25 -4.71 -10.29
CA LEU A 65 10.28 -3.63 -10.40
C LEU A 65 10.12 -2.87 -9.08
N GLY A 66 10.07 -3.57 -7.94
CA GLY A 66 9.97 -2.94 -6.63
C GLY A 66 11.17 -2.05 -6.33
N TYR A 67 12.37 -2.55 -6.63
CA TYR A 67 13.62 -1.81 -6.47
C TYR A 67 13.66 -0.54 -7.34
N TRP A 68 13.41 -0.67 -8.65
CA TRP A 68 13.46 0.47 -9.57
C TRP A 68 12.28 1.42 -9.40
N GLY A 69 11.12 0.90 -9.01
CA GLY A 69 9.96 1.69 -8.62
C GLY A 69 10.26 2.55 -7.40
N TYR A 70 11.01 2.06 -6.41
CA TYR A 70 11.52 2.92 -5.33
C TYR A 70 12.40 4.06 -5.85
N MET A 71 13.31 3.76 -6.78
CA MET A 71 14.19 4.79 -7.35
C MET A 71 13.42 5.84 -8.16
N SER A 72 12.29 5.46 -8.76
CA SER A 72 11.38 6.35 -9.48
C SER A 72 10.51 7.18 -8.53
N SER A 73 9.84 6.56 -7.56
CA SER A 73 8.85 7.24 -6.72
C SER A 73 8.63 6.66 -5.32
N GLN A 74 9.72 6.23 -4.69
CA GLN A 74 9.76 5.74 -3.31
C GLN A 74 8.96 4.45 -3.09
N CYS A 75 9.00 3.96 -1.85
CA CYS A 75 8.68 2.59 -1.50
C CYS A 75 7.21 2.18 -1.73
N SER A 76 6.26 3.10 -1.50
CA SER A 76 4.84 2.81 -1.73
C SER A 76 4.48 2.68 -3.21
N TYR A 77 4.99 3.59 -4.04
CA TYR A 77 4.87 3.45 -5.49
C TYR A 77 5.53 2.16 -5.95
N GLY A 78 6.79 1.91 -5.57
CA GLY A 78 7.53 0.75 -6.06
C GLY A 78 6.87 -0.58 -5.74
N ALA A 79 6.41 -0.78 -4.51
CA ALA A 79 5.75 -2.02 -4.12
C ALA A 79 4.38 -2.22 -4.80
N PHE A 80 3.62 -1.15 -5.01
CA PHE A 80 2.34 -1.23 -5.72
C PHE A 80 2.55 -1.49 -7.22
N ASP A 81 3.45 -0.73 -7.84
CA ASP A 81 3.76 -0.79 -9.27
C ASP A 81 4.35 -2.16 -9.67
N ALA A 82 5.15 -2.78 -8.79
CA ALA A 82 5.71 -4.12 -9.03
C ALA A 82 4.66 -5.21 -9.27
N VAL A 83 3.47 -5.05 -8.68
CA VAL A 83 2.32 -5.94 -8.90
C VAL A 83 1.46 -5.40 -10.05
N LEU A 84 1.11 -4.12 -10.00
CA LEU A 84 0.20 -3.49 -10.95
C LEU A 84 0.72 -3.57 -12.39
N SER A 85 1.97 -3.22 -12.64
CA SER A 85 2.56 -3.19 -13.99
C SER A 85 2.56 -4.57 -14.66
N GLN A 86 2.81 -5.65 -13.88
CA GLN A 86 2.72 -7.01 -14.42
C GLN A 86 1.28 -7.40 -14.76
N LEU A 87 0.30 -6.94 -13.98
CA LEU A 87 -1.12 -7.16 -14.27
C LEU A 87 -1.58 -6.32 -15.47
N GLN A 88 -1.08 -5.10 -15.62
CA GLN A 88 -1.30 -4.28 -16.82
C GLN A 88 -0.78 -5.00 -18.08
N GLU A 89 0.42 -5.57 -18.02
CA GLU A 89 1.02 -6.30 -19.13
C GLU A 89 0.27 -7.60 -19.45
N LYS A 90 -0.07 -8.39 -18.43
CA LYS A 90 -0.61 -9.74 -18.62
C LYS A 90 -2.13 -9.81 -18.76
N VAL A 91 -2.86 -8.85 -18.20
CA VAL A 91 -4.34 -8.82 -18.19
C VAL A 91 -4.88 -7.65 -19.00
N GLY A 92 -4.22 -6.49 -18.98
CA GLY A 92 -4.71 -5.28 -19.63
C GLY A 92 -5.79 -4.58 -18.79
N HIS A 93 -6.91 -4.23 -19.41
CA HIS A 93 -8.03 -3.61 -18.70
C HIS A 93 -8.61 -4.59 -17.65
N PRO A 94 -8.93 -4.15 -16.41
CA PRO A 94 -9.00 -2.74 -15.97
C PRO A 94 -7.72 -2.17 -15.34
N TYR A 95 -6.65 -2.95 -15.23
CA TYR A 95 -5.41 -2.48 -14.60
C TYR A 95 -4.76 -1.31 -15.35
N THR A 96 -4.90 -1.26 -16.67
CA THR A 96 -4.38 -0.15 -17.51
C THR A 96 -5.04 1.19 -17.19
N SER A 97 -6.17 1.19 -16.51
CA SER A 97 -6.88 2.40 -16.08
C SER A 97 -6.46 2.88 -14.69
N ILE A 98 -5.63 2.12 -13.97
CA ILE A 98 -5.18 2.44 -12.61
C ILE A 98 -3.82 3.14 -12.68
N PRO A 99 -3.70 4.41 -12.26
CA PRO A 99 -2.42 5.11 -12.25
C PRO A 99 -1.61 4.75 -11.00
N ALA A 100 -0.45 4.07 -11.17
CA ALA A 100 0.47 3.75 -10.08
C ALA A 100 0.92 4.98 -9.27
N ASP A 101 0.95 6.15 -9.94
CA ASP A 101 1.23 7.46 -9.36
C ASP A 101 0.36 7.81 -8.14
N MET A 102 -0.84 7.24 -8.04
CA MET A 102 -1.70 7.41 -6.86
C MET A 102 -1.04 6.93 -5.57
N MET A 103 -0.02 6.08 -5.63
CA MET A 103 0.67 5.54 -4.45
C MET A 103 1.90 6.33 -4.02
N LYS A 104 2.25 7.43 -4.72
CA LYS A 104 3.39 8.29 -4.38
C LYS A 104 3.29 8.88 -2.97
N TRP A 105 2.09 9.24 -2.51
CA TRP A 105 1.87 9.82 -1.17
C TRP A 105 2.28 8.87 -0.04
N GLY A 106 2.19 7.56 -0.26
CA GLY A 106 2.52 6.54 0.75
C GLY A 106 4.02 6.36 0.98
N GLY A 107 4.87 6.97 0.13
CA GLY A 107 6.31 7.01 0.35
C GLY A 107 6.64 7.60 1.73
N THR A 108 7.79 7.21 2.30
CA THR A 108 8.25 7.67 3.64
C THR A 108 7.22 7.50 4.77
N GLY A 109 6.36 6.49 4.67
CA GLY A 109 5.33 6.19 5.65
C GLY A 109 4.22 7.23 5.73
N GLY A 110 3.79 7.69 4.55
CA GLY A 110 2.72 8.68 4.39
C GLY A 110 3.25 10.10 4.52
N ALA A 111 3.56 10.75 3.40
CA ALA A 111 3.97 12.16 3.34
C ALA A 111 5.08 12.55 4.33
N GLY A 112 6.04 11.65 4.60
CA GLY A 112 7.16 11.92 5.49
C GLY A 112 6.91 11.67 6.98
N TRP A 113 5.72 11.23 7.38
CA TRP A 113 5.39 10.98 8.79
C TRP A 113 6.04 9.72 9.38
N ALA A 114 6.66 8.89 8.53
CA ALA A 114 7.33 7.67 8.95
C ALA A 114 6.45 6.71 9.77
N THR A 115 5.15 6.64 9.43
CA THR A 115 4.17 5.72 10.03
C THR A 115 4.34 4.30 9.49
N LEU A 116 3.31 3.65 8.91
CA LEU A 116 3.45 2.35 8.27
C LEU A 116 4.49 2.40 7.14
N CYS A 117 5.39 1.41 7.05
CA CYS A 117 6.39 1.38 5.98
C CYS A 117 5.73 1.56 4.59
N GLY A 118 6.26 2.47 3.77
CA GLY A 118 5.69 2.74 2.45
C GLY A 118 5.59 1.50 1.56
N ALA A 119 6.58 0.60 1.61
CA ALA A 119 6.52 -0.66 0.86
C ALA A 119 5.33 -1.54 1.29
N LEU A 120 5.01 -1.55 2.59
CA LEU A 120 3.83 -2.23 3.12
C LEU A 120 2.54 -1.55 2.69
N ILE A 121 2.49 -0.21 2.63
CA ILE A 121 1.34 0.54 2.09
C ILE A 121 1.07 0.10 0.64
N GLY A 122 2.08 0.16 -0.23
CA GLY A 122 1.97 -0.22 -1.64
C GLY A 122 1.55 -1.68 -1.83
N ALA A 123 2.23 -2.59 -1.14
CA ALA A 123 1.93 -4.02 -1.20
C ALA A 123 0.53 -4.36 -0.68
N SER A 124 0.11 -3.77 0.43
CA SER A 124 -1.23 -4.01 1.00
C SER A 124 -2.33 -3.53 0.06
N THR A 125 -2.13 -2.39 -0.60
CA THR A 125 -3.06 -1.89 -1.62
C THR A 125 -3.13 -2.85 -2.81
N ALA A 126 -2.00 -3.35 -3.29
CA ALA A 126 -1.96 -4.33 -4.38
C ALA A 126 -2.63 -5.66 -4.01
N ILE A 127 -2.42 -6.14 -2.77
CA ILE A 127 -3.11 -7.33 -2.24
C ILE A 127 -4.63 -7.10 -2.24
N ASN A 128 -5.08 -5.98 -1.67
CA ASN A 128 -6.49 -5.66 -1.58
C ASN A 128 -7.13 -5.58 -2.98
N LEU A 129 -6.41 -5.08 -3.98
CA LEU A 129 -6.90 -4.95 -5.35
C LEU A 129 -7.35 -6.29 -5.98
N VAL A 130 -6.69 -7.40 -5.64
CA VAL A 130 -6.86 -8.69 -6.34
C VAL A 130 -7.37 -9.84 -5.47
N VAL A 131 -7.32 -9.70 -4.14
CA VAL A 131 -7.71 -10.78 -3.21
C VAL A 131 -9.15 -10.67 -2.75
N GLY A 132 -9.66 -9.46 -2.52
CA GLY A 132 -11.01 -9.25 -2.03
C GLY A 132 -11.11 -9.36 -0.51
N LYS A 133 -12.17 -10.02 -0.03
CA LYS A 133 -12.50 -10.18 1.41
C LYS A 133 -11.37 -10.76 2.28
N ASP A 134 -10.50 -11.59 1.70
CA ASP A 134 -9.43 -12.29 2.42
C ASP A 134 -8.12 -11.47 2.46
N ALA A 135 -8.11 -10.25 1.92
CA ALA A 135 -6.92 -9.40 1.81
C ALA A 135 -6.25 -9.17 3.16
N ASN A 136 -7.03 -8.94 4.22
CA ASN A 136 -6.51 -8.72 5.56
C ASN A 136 -5.68 -9.90 6.09
N THR A 137 -6.01 -11.13 5.72
CA THR A 137 -5.25 -12.32 6.12
C THR A 137 -3.86 -12.32 5.50
N LEU A 138 -3.74 -11.95 4.22
CA LEU A 138 -2.44 -11.83 3.55
C LEU A 138 -1.66 -10.62 4.05
N VAL A 139 -2.33 -9.47 4.25
CA VAL A 139 -1.69 -8.27 4.79
C VAL A 139 -1.10 -8.54 6.18
N GLU A 140 -1.84 -9.24 7.04
CA GLU A 140 -1.36 -9.62 8.37
C GLU A 140 -0.14 -10.55 8.30
N GLU A 141 -0.18 -11.57 7.45
CA GLU A 141 0.98 -12.47 7.24
C GLU A 141 2.20 -11.70 6.70
N LEU A 142 1.99 -10.76 5.78
CA LEU A 142 3.05 -9.91 5.23
C LEU A 142 3.67 -9.03 6.33
N TYR A 143 2.85 -8.48 7.23
CA TYR A 143 3.33 -7.62 8.31
C TYR A 143 4.15 -8.42 9.32
N LYS A 144 3.69 -9.63 9.70
CA LYS A 144 4.45 -10.52 10.59
C LYS A 144 5.77 -10.99 9.97
N TRP A 145 5.78 -11.24 8.66
CA TRP A 145 7.02 -11.55 7.95
C TRP A 145 7.95 -10.34 7.96
N TYR A 146 7.43 -9.15 7.66
CA TYR A 146 8.21 -7.91 7.63
C TYR A 146 8.90 -7.61 8.96
N THR A 147 8.22 -7.79 10.09
CA THR A 147 8.79 -7.49 11.40
C THR A 147 9.95 -8.42 11.78
N THR A 148 10.00 -9.62 11.21
CA THR A 148 10.97 -10.67 11.55
C THR A 148 12.07 -10.86 10.50
N PHE A 149 11.85 -10.38 9.27
CA PHE A 149 12.78 -10.57 8.17
C PHE A 149 13.99 -9.62 8.26
N PRO A 150 15.24 -10.12 8.10
CA PRO A 150 16.44 -9.31 8.23
C PRO A 150 16.75 -8.52 6.94
N PHE A 151 16.09 -7.37 6.75
CA PHE A 151 16.27 -6.54 5.55
C PHE A 151 17.62 -5.81 5.48
N PRO A 152 18.17 -5.57 4.28
CA PRO A 152 17.70 -6.07 2.98
C PRO A 152 18.34 -7.40 2.57
N GLU A 153 17.59 -8.29 1.91
CA GLU A 153 18.14 -9.50 1.26
C GLU A 153 18.51 -9.23 -0.19
N TYR A 154 17.68 -8.48 -0.93
CA TYR A 154 17.95 -8.15 -2.32
C TYR A 154 19.28 -7.41 -2.49
N MET A 155 20.06 -7.88 -3.46
CA MET A 155 21.30 -7.26 -3.91
C MET A 155 21.14 -6.94 -5.40
N PRO A 156 21.15 -5.66 -5.81
CA PRO A 156 21.18 -5.34 -7.23
C PRO A 156 22.48 -5.89 -7.87
N PRO A 157 22.48 -6.19 -9.18
CA PRO A 157 23.70 -6.60 -9.89
C PRO A 157 24.84 -5.60 -9.68
N ALA A 158 26.08 -6.07 -9.71
CA ALA A 158 27.25 -5.23 -9.49
C ALA A 158 27.27 -4.03 -10.46
N GLY A 159 27.42 -2.81 -9.92
CA GLY A 159 27.42 -1.58 -10.70
C GLY A 159 26.03 -1.11 -11.14
N LYS A 160 24.96 -1.68 -10.58
CA LYS A 160 23.56 -1.32 -10.85
C LYS A 160 22.83 -0.86 -9.58
N ALA A 161 23.55 -0.54 -8.51
CA ALA A 161 22.93 0.07 -7.34
C ALA A 161 22.47 1.51 -7.66
N GLY A 162 21.34 1.92 -7.10
CA GLY A 162 20.69 3.19 -7.44
C GLY A 162 21.21 4.34 -6.59
N LYS A 163 21.65 4.06 -5.37
CA LYS A 163 22.16 5.04 -4.41
C LYS A 163 23.48 4.64 -3.78
N ALA A 164 23.66 3.37 -3.41
CA ALA A 164 24.87 2.88 -2.76
C ALA A 164 25.23 1.45 -3.20
N GLU A 165 26.47 1.26 -3.64
CA GLU A 165 26.99 -0.04 -4.05
C GLU A 165 27.38 -0.92 -2.86
N GLY A 166 27.49 -2.22 -3.10
CA GLY A 166 28.00 -3.18 -2.14
C GLY A 166 26.97 -3.66 -1.12
N LYS A 167 27.46 -4.44 -0.14
CA LYS A 167 26.63 -5.08 0.88
C LYS A 167 26.25 -4.08 1.96
N LEU A 168 24.96 -4.06 2.31
CA LEU A 168 24.44 -3.29 3.43
C LEU A 168 24.26 -4.20 4.65
N VAL A 169 24.39 -3.62 5.84
CA VAL A 169 24.04 -4.31 7.09
C VAL A 169 22.57 -4.71 7.05
N THR A 170 22.25 -5.89 7.55
CA THR A 170 20.88 -6.40 7.65
C THR A 170 20.34 -6.25 9.06
N SER A 171 19.06 -5.94 9.22
CA SER A 171 18.38 -5.97 10.52
C SER A 171 16.91 -6.33 10.39
N ALA A 172 16.39 -7.08 11.36
CA ALA A 172 14.96 -7.20 11.62
C ALA A 172 14.59 -6.15 12.67
N CYS A 173 13.58 -5.32 12.41
CA CYS A 173 13.23 -4.20 13.30
C CYS A 173 12.07 -4.48 14.24
N GLY A 174 11.41 -5.64 14.16
CA GLY A 174 10.26 -5.97 15.01
C GLY A 174 9.00 -5.12 14.77
N SER A 175 9.09 -4.05 13.97
CA SER A 175 8.04 -3.06 13.76
C SER A 175 7.65 -2.91 12.30
N VAL A 176 6.35 -2.71 12.04
CA VAL A 176 5.87 -2.28 10.71
C VAL A 176 6.07 -0.78 10.48
N LEU A 177 6.44 -0.03 11.52
CA LEU A 177 6.64 1.41 11.45
C LEU A 177 7.96 1.75 10.75
N CYS A 178 7.89 2.65 9.78
CA CYS A 178 9.04 3.17 9.04
C CYS A 178 10.02 3.88 9.96
N HIS A 179 9.53 4.64 10.94
CA HIS A 179 10.38 5.32 11.93
C HIS A 179 11.24 4.31 12.69
N ALA A 180 10.63 3.31 13.32
CA ALA A 180 11.34 2.27 14.05
C ALA A 180 12.30 1.50 13.13
N SER A 181 11.83 1.04 11.95
CA SER A 181 12.66 0.29 11.00
C SER A 181 13.92 1.02 10.55
N VAL A 182 13.80 2.32 10.22
CA VAL A 182 14.95 3.13 9.78
C VAL A 182 15.87 3.44 10.96
N SER A 183 15.31 3.85 12.10
CA SER A 183 16.10 4.22 13.29
C SER A 183 16.91 3.04 13.82
N ASP A 184 16.30 1.85 13.94
CA ASP A 184 16.98 0.64 14.41
C ASP A 184 18.09 0.23 13.45
N TRP A 185 17.82 0.27 12.15
CA TRP A 185 18.84 -0.03 11.15
C TRP A 185 20.00 0.97 11.17
N CYS A 186 19.71 2.27 11.32
CA CYS A 186 20.74 3.30 11.48
C CYS A 186 21.57 3.09 12.75
N SER A 187 20.94 2.66 13.85
CA SER A 187 21.62 2.35 15.11
C SER A 187 22.65 1.23 14.94
N VAL A 188 22.32 0.15 14.21
CA VAL A 188 23.25 -0.98 14.01
C VAL A 188 24.27 -0.71 12.91
N SER A 189 23.87 -0.07 11.82
CA SER A 189 24.73 0.15 10.65
C SER A 189 25.64 1.37 10.78
N LYS A 190 25.33 2.28 11.69
CA LYS A 190 25.98 3.58 11.89
C LYS A 190 25.85 4.54 10.69
N TYR A 191 25.02 4.21 9.70
CA TYR A 191 24.69 5.13 8.62
C TYR A 191 23.64 6.16 9.06
N ARG A 192 23.65 7.31 8.37
CA ARG A 192 22.72 8.42 8.64
C ARG A 192 21.35 8.13 8.04
N ALA A 193 20.30 8.53 8.74
CA ALA A 193 18.92 8.39 8.25
C ALA A 193 18.71 9.13 6.92
N GLU A 194 19.29 10.30 6.70
CA GLU A 194 19.23 11.00 5.40
C GLU A 194 20.34 10.61 4.40
N GLY A 195 21.06 9.50 4.67
CA GLY A 195 22.16 9.01 3.84
C GLY A 195 21.72 8.20 2.63
N LYS A 196 22.63 8.08 1.65
CA LYS A 196 22.42 7.28 0.42
C LYS A 196 22.26 5.79 0.75
N GLU A 197 22.95 5.30 1.76
CA GLU A 197 22.93 3.91 2.20
C GLU A 197 21.56 3.53 2.80
N ARG A 198 20.95 4.44 3.58
CA ARG A 198 19.56 4.24 4.05
C ARG A 198 18.59 4.25 2.88
N SER A 199 18.74 5.21 1.95
CA SER A 199 17.87 5.28 0.77
C SER A 199 18.00 4.01 -0.09
N GLU A 200 19.22 3.53 -0.33
CA GLU A 200 19.50 2.26 -0.99
C GLU A 200 18.83 1.08 -0.25
N ARG A 201 19.01 1.00 1.07
CA ARG A 201 18.39 -0.03 1.92
C ARG A 201 16.87 -0.05 1.74
N CYS A 202 16.21 1.11 1.73
CA CYS A 202 14.77 1.20 1.49
C CYS A 202 14.38 0.75 0.08
N GLY A 203 15.20 0.99 -0.94
CA GLY A 203 14.99 0.46 -2.28
C GLY A 203 15.06 -1.06 -2.31
N ARG A 204 16.10 -1.64 -1.71
CA ARG A 204 16.26 -3.10 -1.64
C ARG A 204 15.17 -3.77 -0.80
N LEU A 205 14.78 -3.16 0.33
CA LEU A 205 13.63 -3.61 1.13
C LEU A 205 12.31 -3.56 0.32
N THR A 206 12.12 -2.55 -0.53
CA THR A 206 10.95 -2.48 -1.41
C THR A 206 10.95 -3.65 -2.40
N ALA A 207 12.11 -4.04 -2.91
CA ALA A 207 12.30 -5.22 -3.75
C ALA A 207 11.87 -6.50 -3.01
N ASP A 208 12.38 -6.71 -1.80
CA ASP A 208 12.08 -7.88 -0.96
C ASP A 208 10.59 -7.99 -0.65
N VAL A 209 9.96 -6.87 -0.24
CA VAL A 209 8.51 -6.79 0.04
C VAL A 209 7.69 -7.09 -1.22
N SER A 210 8.12 -6.59 -2.39
CA SER A 210 7.42 -6.84 -3.66
C SER A 210 7.47 -8.31 -4.05
N ALA A 211 8.64 -8.94 -3.95
CA ALA A 211 8.83 -10.37 -4.19
C ALA A 211 7.97 -11.21 -3.23
N LYS A 212 8.00 -10.90 -1.94
CA LYS A 212 7.18 -11.59 -0.94
C LYS A 212 5.68 -11.46 -1.23
N THR A 213 5.24 -10.26 -1.61
CA THR A 213 3.84 -9.99 -1.97
C THR A 213 3.40 -10.85 -3.14
N VAL A 214 4.19 -10.90 -4.23
CA VAL A 214 3.87 -11.74 -5.39
C VAL A 214 3.92 -13.23 -5.05
N GLN A 215 4.85 -13.68 -4.22
CA GLN A 215 4.88 -15.07 -3.73
C GLN A 215 3.57 -15.44 -3.02
N MET A 216 3.09 -14.58 -2.11
CA MET A 216 1.86 -14.80 -1.36
C MET A 216 0.62 -14.76 -2.23
N LEU A 217 0.53 -13.79 -3.16
CA LEU A 217 -0.56 -13.70 -4.12
C LEU A 217 -0.65 -14.94 -5.01
N ASN A 218 0.49 -15.38 -5.57
CA ASN A 218 0.58 -16.60 -6.36
C ASN A 218 0.11 -17.83 -5.57
N ALA A 219 0.55 -17.97 -4.31
CA ALA A 219 0.12 -19.07 -3.44
C ALA A 219 -1.39 -18.99 -3.14
N TYR A 220 -1.92 -17.80 -2.89
CA TYR A 220 -3.34 -17.59 -2.57
C TYR A 220 -4.25 -17.96 -3.75
N HIS A 221 -3.95 -17.46 -4.94
CA HIS A 221 -4.75 -17.79 -6.14
C HIS A 221 -4.59 -19.25 -6.59
N LYS A 222 -3.52 -19.94 -6.17
CA LYS A 222 -3.36 -21.40 -6.29
C LYS A 222 -4.01 -22.21 -5.17
N LYS A 223 -4.67 -21.56 -4.19
CA LYS A 223 -5.24 -22.18 -2.98
C LYS A 223 -4.20 -22.93 -2.14
N MET A 224 -2.95 -22.49 -2.18
CA MET A 224 -1.81 -23.04 -1.43
C MET A 224 -1.35 -22.10 -0.31
N PHE A 225 -1.93 -20.90 -0.20
CA PHE A 225 -1.60 -19.97 0.87
C PHE A 225 -2.20 -20.43 2.19
N THR A 226 -1.37 -20.48 3.23
CA THR A 226 -1.79 -20.70 4.61
C THR A 226 -0.99 -19.72 5.48
N PRO A 227 -1.65 -18.89 6.30
CA PRO A 227 -0.93 -18.04 7.25
C PRO A 227 -0.29 -18.92 8.32
N VAL A 228 1.02 -18.73 8.56
CA VAL A 228 1.78 -19.56 9.52
C VAL A 228 2.42 -18.74 10.62
N LEU A 229 2.53 -17.42 10.45
CA LEU A 229 3.18 -16.55 11.42
C LEU A 229 2.24 -16.15 12.55
N LYS A 230 2.79 -16.16 13.76
CA LYS A 230 2.14 -15.69 14.98
C LYS A 230 2.47 -14.21 15.21
N ASN A 231 1.62 -13.53 15.98
CA ASN A 231 1.99 -12.21 16.51
C ASN A 231 3.15 -12.36 17.51
N ALA A 232 3.80 -11.25 17.86
CA ALA A 232 4.71 -11.21 18.99
C ALA A 232 4.02 -11.69 20.27
N GLU A 233 4.78 -12.33 21.16
CA GLU A 233 4.27 -12.92 22.40
C GLU A 233 3.58 -11.88 23.29
N SER A 234 4.15 -10.68 23.39
CA SER A 234 3.61 -9.53 24.12
C SER A 234 2.15 -9.21 23.73
N VAL A 235 1.78 -9.38 22.47
CA VAL A 235 0.42 -9.12 21.99
C VAL A 235 -0.55 -10.14 22.59
N GLY A 236 -0.17 -11.41 22.71
CA GLY A 236 -1.00 -12.45 23.31
C GLY A 236 -1.23 -12.20 24.80
N GLU A 237 -0.18 -11.83 25.52
CA GLU A 237 -0.21 -11.57 26.96
C GLU A 237 -1.03 -10.32 27.28
N CYS A 238 -0.64 -9.16 26.72
CA CYS A 238 -1.26 -7.87 27.02
C CYS A 238 -2.73 -7.81 26.59
N MET A 239 -3.08 -8.39 25.43
CA MET A 239 -4.44 -8.29 24.90
C MET A 239 -5.45 -9.13 25.68
N THR A 240 -5.03 -9.97 26.63
CA THR A 240 -5.94 -10.68 27.53
C THR A 240 -6.75 -9.70 28.40
N CYS A 241 -6.13 -8.60 28.83
CA CYS A 241 -6.81 -7.54 29.59
C CYS A 241 -7.13 -6.30 28.74
N HIS A 242 -6.20 -5.90 27.87
CA HIS A 242 -6.30 -4.65 27.12
C HIS A 242 -7.06 -4.80 25.79
N GLY A 243 -7.24 -6.02 25.30
CA GLY A 243 -7.93 -6.30 24.05
C GLY A 243 -9.45 -6.37 24.19
N LYS A 244 -10.10 -6.56 23.04
CA LYS A 244 -11.56 -6.67 22.94
C LYS A 244 -12.10 -7.78 23.85
N GLY A 245 -13.05 -7.45 24.73
CA GLY A 245 -13.62 -8.36 25.73
C GLY A 245 -12.78 -8.54 26.99
N GLY A 246 -11.64 -7.86 27.09
CA GLY A 246 -10.79 -7.85 28.28
C GLY A 246 -11.33 -6.91 29.37
N THR A 247 -10.76 -7.01 30.57
CA THR A 247 -11.20 -6.21 31.73
C THR A 247 -10.94 -4.71 31.58
N LEU A 248 -9.92 -4.31 30.81
CA LEU A 248 -9.58 -2.91 30.56
C LEU A 248 -10.08 -2.42 29.19
N GLU A 249 -9.94 -3.25 28.15
CA GLU A 249 -10.33 -2.94 26.76
C GLU A 249 -9.98 -1.50 26.31
N ASN A 250 -8.75 -1.07 26.57
CA ASN A 250 -8.31 0.31 26.33
C ASN A 250 -7.22 0.44 25.26
N THR A 251 -6.90 -0.64 24.53
CA THR A 251 -5.97 -0.59 23.40
C THR A 251 -6.49 -1.36 22.18
N ARG A 252 -5.86 -1.12 21.03
CA ARG A 252 -6.10 -1.85 19.78
C ARG A 252 -4.80 -1.99 19.00
N GLY A 253 -4.66 -3.10 18.28
CA GLY A 253 -3.54 -3.32 17.38
C GLY A 253 -2.95 -4.71 17.50
N LYS A 254 -1.93 -4.96 16.69
CA LYS A 254 -1.16 -6.21 16.63
C LYS A 254 0.35 -5.97 16.54
N MET A 255 0.79 -4.73 16.71
CA MET A 255 2.22 -4.42 16.81
C MET A 255 2.76 -4.92 18.14
N ASP A 256 4.03 -5.28 18.15
CA ASP A 256 4.70 -5.75 19.36
C ASP A 256 4.73 -4.65 20.43
N CYS A 257 4.19 -4.94 21.61
CA CYS A 257 3.97 -3.96 22.68
C CYS A 257 5.29 -3.48 23.29
N ILE A 258 6.27 -4.39 23.43
CA ILE A 258 7.53 -4.11 24.13
C ILE A 258 8.47 -3.19 23.34
N GLN A 259 8.12 -2.83 22.10
CA GLN A 259 8.86 -1.82 21.34
C GLN A 259 8.69 -0.40 21.90
N CYS A 260 7.59 -0.17 22.64
CA CYS A 260 7.28 1.14 23.22
C CYS A 260 6.90 1.07 24.70
N HIS A 261 6.57 -0.12 25.21
CA HIS A 261 6.21 -0.39 26.60
C HIS A 261 7.25 -1.33 27.23
N ASP A 262 8.51 -0.91 27.24
CA ASP A 262 9.66 -1.69 27.71
C ASP A 262 9.86 -1.61 29.24
N ASP A 263 9.16 -0.70 29.90
CA ASP A 263 9.13 -0.50 31.34
C ASP A 263 8.14 -1.43 32.07
N VAL A 264 7.31 -2.16 31.33
CA VAL A 264 6.37 -3.13 31.87
C VAL A 264 7.10 -4.46 32.14
N ASP A 265 7.43 -4.71 33.41
CA ASP A 265 7.89 -6.03 33.83
C ASP A 265 6.72 -7.02 33.81
N THR A 266 6.65 -7.83 32.75
CA THR A 266 5.64 -8.88 32.58
C THR A 266 5.72 -9.96 33.67
N ASN A 267 6.87 -10.07 34.37
CA ASN A 267 7.02 -10.98 35.52
C ASN A 267 6.46 -10.39 36.83
N ASN A 268 6.13 -9.10 36.84
CA ASN A 268 5.52 -8.41 37.97
C ASN A 268 4.16 -7.82 37.60
N LEU A 269 3.27 -8.68 37.08
CA LEU A 269 1.91 -8.31 36.68
C LEU A 269 1.14 -7.61 37.81
N LEU A 270 1.32 -8.05 39.07
CA LEU A 270 0.71 -7.38 40.22
C LEU A 270 1.22 -5.96 40.43
N GLY A 271 2.54 -5.73 40.27
CA GLY A 271 3.13 -4.39 40.33
C GLY A 271 2.61 -3.49 39.21
N HIS A 272 2.52 -4.02 37.98
CA HIS A 272 1.95 -3.31 36.85
C HIS A 272 0.48 -2.92 37.07
N ILE A 273 -0.35 -3.85 37.56
CA ILE A 273 -1.76 -3.57 37.88
C ILE A 273 -1.87 -2.49 38.95
N LYS A 274 -1.08 -2.58 40.03
CA LYS A 274 -1.09 -1.57 41.11
C LYS A 274 -0.74 -0.18 40.61
N GLN A 275 0.30 -0.06 39.79
CA GLN A 275 0.70 1.23 39.18
C GLN A 275 -0.40 1.82 38.30
N GLN A 276 -1.06 1.00 37.47
CA GLN A 276 -2.13 1.46 36.59
C GLN A 276 -3.40 1.88 37.34
N TRP A 277 -3.68 1.26 38.49
CA TRP A 277 -4.90 1.49 39.29
C TRP A 277 -4.67 2.43 40.47
N ASN A 278 -3.46 2.97 40.60
CA ASN A 278 -3.03 3.85 41.69
C ASN A 278 -3.27 3.22 43.09
N LEU A 279 -3.01 1.91 43.21
CA LEU A 279 -3.19 1.07 44.40
C LEU A 279 -1.89 0.82 45.17
#